data_AF-A0A2K3MA76-F1
#
_entry.id   AF-A0A2K3MA76-F1
#
_cell.length_a   1.000
_cell.length_b   1.000
_cell.length_c   1.000
_cell.angle_alpha   90.00
_cell.angle_beta   90.00
_cell.angle_gamma   90.00
#
_symmetry.space_group_name_H-M   'P 1'
#
loop_
_entity.id
_entity.type
_entity.pdbx_description
1 polymer ?
#
loop_
_entity_poly.entity_id
_entity_poly.type
_entity_poly.pdbx_seq_one_letter_code
_entity_poly.pdbx_strand_id
1 'polypeptide(L)'
;LRLFHVCEATLTKRLIEFENTDSSSLTVEELNAMAKEYEKNPVVLPNSEFKGSTSDDLVCEHKDSDVPCFALGLCEACYKDFDKLSGGFGGGLDPPAFQRAERERVKKTVSKERADVSIL
;
A
#
# COMPACT_ATOMS: atom_id res chain seq x y z
N LEU A 1 -27.91 -3.11 -11.92
CA LEU A 1 -26.51 -3.58 -11.81
C LEU A 1 -26.11 -3.63 -10.33
N ARG A 2 -25.73 -4.81 -9.79
CA ARG A 2 -24.87 -4.86 -8.60
C ARG A 2 -23.45 -4.98 -9.12
N LEU A 3 -22.66 -3.93 -8.97
CA LEU A 3 -21.33 -3.85 -9.58
C LEU A 3 -20.31 -4.76 -8.88
N PHE A 4 -20.56 -5.17 -7.63
CA PHE A 4 -19.68 -6.04 -6.84
C PHE A 4 -20.47 -7.01 -5.96
N HIS A 5 -19.98 -8.24 -5.83
CA HIS A 5 -20.51 -9.25 -4.90
C HIS A 5 -19.84 -9.11 -3.52
N VAL A 6 -20.20 -8.06 -2.78
CA VAL A 6 -19.72 -7.82 -1.41
C VAL A 6 -20.89 -7.88 -0.44
N CYS A 7 -20.67 -8.50 0.72
CA CYS A 7 -21.65 -8.54 1.80
C CYS A 7 -21.86 -7.15 2.39
N GLU A 8 -23.11 -6.77 2.65
CA GLU A 8 -23.47 -5.48 3.26
C GLU A 8 -22.73 -5.25 4.58
N ALA A 9 -22.64 -6.27 5.44
CA ALA A 9 -21.90 -6.19 6.70
C ALA A 9 -20.42 -5.86 6.49
N THR A 10 -19.81 -6.32 5.39
CA THR A 10 -18.43 -5.97 5.04
C THR A 10 -18.33 -4.50 4.63
N LEU A 11 -19.28 -3.98 3.85
CA LEU A 11 -19.31 -2.56 3.47
C LEU A 11 -19.49 -1.67 4.69
N THR A 12 -20.47 -1.96 5.56
CA THR A 12 -20.72 -1.18 6.78
C THR A 12 -19.48 -1.15 7.68
N LYS A 13 -18.78 -2.28 7.83
CA LYS A 13 -17.54 -2.32 8.62
C LYS A 13 -16.47 -1.39 8.04
N ARG A 14 -16.32 -1.32 6.72
CA ARG A 14 -15.37 -0.42 6.06
C ARG A 14 -15.76 1.06 6.21
N LEU A 15 -17.06 1.37 6.20
CA LEU A 15 -17.54 2.74 6.46
C LEU A 15 -17.23 3.19 7.90
N ILE A 16 -17.45 2.31 8.89
CA ILE A 16 -17.08 2.61 10.28
C ILE A 16 -15.56 2.74 10.42
N GLU A 17 -14.78 1.89 9.77
CA GLU A 17 -13.31 2.02 9.75
C GLU A 17 -12.88 3.39 9.19
N PHE A 18 -13.53 3.87 8.13
CA PHE A 18 -13.29 5.19 7.54
C PHE A 18 -13.70 6.33 8.49
N GLU A 19 -14.85 6.25 9.14
CA GLU A 19 -15.35 7.26 10.10
C GLU A 19 -14.34 7.54 11.22
N ASN A 20 -13.53 6.54 11.61
CA ASN A 20 -12.51 6.66 12.64
C ASN A 20 -11.15 7.18 12.14
N THR A 21 -11.04 7.60 10.87
CA THR A 21 -9.82 8.20 10.31
C THR A 21 -9.88 9.73 10.40
N ASP A 22 -8.72 10.40 10.44
CA ASP A 22 -8.67 11.87 10.47
C ASP A 22 -9.37 12.51 9.26
N SER A 23 -9.33 11.83 8.10
CA SER A 23 -9.97 12.25 6.87
C SER A 23 -11.50 12.25 6.91
N SER A 24 -12.13 11.57 7.88
CA SER A 24 -13.61 11.48 7.94
C SER A 24 -14.29 12.80 8.27
N SER A 25 -13.55 13.69 8.94
CA SER A 25 -14.02 15.02 9.34
C SER A 25 -13.96 16.05 8.21
N LEU A 26 -13.31 15.71 7.10
CA LEU A 26 -13.05 16.61 5.99
C LEU A 26 -14.22 16.64 5.01
N THR A 27 -14.52 17.85 4.53
CA THR A 27 -15.40 18.06 3.39
C THR A 27 -14.77 17.55 2.09
N VAL A 28 -15.59 17.40 1.05
CA VAL A 28 -15.12 16.99 -0.29
C VAL A 28 -14.12 18.01 -0.84
N GLU A 29 -14.33 19.30 -0.58
CA GLU A 29 -13.45 20.38 -0.98
C GLU A 29 -12.09 20.30 -0.27
N GLU A 30 -12.09 20.05 1.03
CA GLU A 30 -10.86 19.90 1.84
C GLU A 30 -10.06 18.66 1.43
N LEU A 31 -10.73 17.53 1.17
CA LEU A 31 -10.08 16.33 0.65
C LEU A 31 -9.42 16.59 -0.72
N ASN A 32 -10.11 17.29 -1.61
CA ASN A 32 -9.54 17.65 -2.92
C ASN A 32 -8.39 18.64 -2.81
N ALA A 33 -8.44 19.58 -1.86
CA ALA A 33 -7.35 20.51 -1.62
C ALA A 33 -6.12 19.76 -1.08
N MET A 34 -6.32 18.87 -0.12
CA MET A 34 -5.28 18.00 0.43
C MET A 34 -4.63 17.15 -0.67
N ALA A 35 -5.41 16.50 -1.54
CA ALA A 35 -4.89 15.73 -2.66
C ALA A 35 -3.97 16.58 -3.57
N LYS A 36 -4.39 17.80 -3.92
CA LYS A 36 -3.58 18.74 -4.72
C LYS A 36 -2.30 19.19 -4.01
N GLU A 37 -2.28 19.24 -2.68
CA GLU A 37 -1.06 19.52 -1.92
C GLU A 37 -0.12 18.32 -1.88
N TYR A 38 -0.64 17.10 -1.74
CA TYR A 38 0.15 15.87 -1.83
C TYR A 38 0.81 15.72 -3.22
N GLU A 39 0.11 16.03 -4.31
CA GLU A 39 0.68 16.00 -5.68
C GLU A 39 1.87 16.96 -5.86
N LYS A 40 1.93 18.06 -5.09
CA LYS A 40 3.05 19.02 -5.16
C LYS A 40 4.31 18.53 -4.43
N ASN A 41 4.14 17.58 -3.51
CA ASN A 41 5.22 17.00 -2.73
C ASN A 41 5.48 15.58 -3.25
N PRO A 42 6.41 15.40 -4.22
CA PRO A 42 6.69 14.07 -4.75
C PRO A 42 7.07 13.14 -3.60
N VAL A 43 6.41 11.98 -3.53
CA VAL A 43 6.79 10.92 -2.59
C VAL A 43 8.26 10.63 -2.87
N VAL A 44 9.13 10.98 -1.92
CA VAL A 44 10.53 10.63 -1.98
C VAL A 44 10.56 9.11 -1.98
N LEU A 45 10.99 8.50 -3.10
CA LEU A 45 11.27 7.08 -3.12
C LEU A 45 12.16 6.80 -1.90
N PRO A 46 11.73 6.02 -0.89
CA PRO A 46 12.67 5.51 0.07
C PRO A 46 13.68 4.74 -0.77
N ASN A 47 14.94 5.18 -0.75
CA ASN A 47 16.02 4.54 -1.48
C ASN A 47 15.88 3.03 -1.28
N SER A 48 15.57 2.36 -2.38
CA SER A 48 14.95 1.06 -2.46
C SER A 48 15.59 0.03 -1.52
N GLU A 49 14.89 -0.35 -0.45
CA GLU A 49 15.07 -1.67 0.14
C GLU A 49 14.24 -2.74 -0.61
N PHE A 50 13.58 -2.37 -1.72
CA PHE A 50 13.05 -3.35 -2.67
C PHE A 50 14.20 -3.97 -3.48
N LYS A 51 15.00 -4.80 -2.80
CA LYS A 51 16.03 -5.69 -3.36
C LYS A 51 15.37 -6.88 -4.07
N GLY A 52 14.32 -6.60 -4.85
CA GLY A 52 13.29 -7.54 -5.27
C GLY A 52 13.16 -7.72 -6.77
N SER A 53 14.18 -7.38 -7.57
CA SER A 53 14.51 -8.06 -8.82
C SER A 53 15.81 -7.46 -9.35
N THR A 54 16.86 -8.26 -9.42
CA THR A 54 18.15 -7.88 -10.02
C THR A 54 18.12 -7.89 -11.55
N SER A 55 16.94 -7.92 -12.16
CA SER A 55 16.78 -7.79 -13.60
C SER A 55 16.39 -6.36 -13.91
N ASP A 56 17.24 -5.66 -14.65
CA ASP A 56 16.91 -4.37 -15.28
C ASP A 56 15.82 -4.54 -16.39
N ASP A 57 15.27 -5.74 -16.53
CA ASP A 57 14.21 -6.08 -17.45
C ASP A 57 12.91 -5.37 -17.07
N LEU A 58 12.37 -4.65 -18.04
CA LEU A 58 11.07 -4.01 -17.97
C LEU A 58 9.94 -5.05 -18.02
N VAL A 59 8.92 -4.84 -17.20
CA VAL A 59 7.65 -5.60 -17.19
C VAL A 59 6.46 -4.74 -17.62
N CYS A 60 6.67 -3.44 -17.82
CA CYS A 60 5.68 -2.57 -18.44
C CYS A 60 5.53 -2.85 -19.94
N GLU A 61 4.53 -2.24 -20.58
CA GLU A 61 4.30 -2.37 -22.03
C GLU A 61 5.50 -1.94 -22.88
N HIS A 62 6.40 -1.11 -22.34
CA HIS A 62 7.61 -0.62 -23.00
C HIS A 62 8.81 -1.59 -22.90
N LYS A 63 8.60 -2.84 -22.51
CA LYS A 63 9.69 -3.82 -22.35
C LYS A 63 10.51 -4.10 -23.61
N ASP A 64 9.89 -3.94 -24.77
CA ASP A 64 10.53 -4.15 -26.08
C ASP A 64 11.04 -2.81 -26.66
N SER A 65 10.94 -1.72 -25.91
CA SER A 65 11.47 -0.41 -26.26
C SER A 65 12.86 -0.22 -25.65
N ASP A 66 13.68 0.61 -26.29
CA ASP A 66 15.04 0.95 -25.82
C ASP A 66 15.01 1.99 -24.68
N VAL A 67 14.10 1.82 -23.73
CA VAL A 67 13.95 2.71 -22.57
C VAL A 67 14.51 2.02 -21.32
N PRO A 68 15.23 2.74 -20.45
CA PRO A 68 15.79 2.13 -19.25
C PRO A 68 14.71 1.85 -18.21
N CYS A 69 14.95 0.81 -17.40
CA CYS A 69 14.20 0.59 -16.17
C CYS A 69 14.48 1.73 -15.18
N PHE A 70 13.43 2.25 -14.56
CA PHE A 70 13.51 3.27 -13.52
C PHE A 70 13.35 2.66 -12.13
N ALA A 71 12.24 1.94 -11.90
CA ALA A 71 11.97 1.25 -10.64
C ALA A 71 10.90 0.18 -10.84
N LEU A 72 10.99 -0.93 -10.09
CA LEU A 72 9.98 -2.00 -10.06
C LEU A 72 9.69 -2.63 -11.44
N GLY A 73 10.67 -2.66 -12.33
CA GLY A 73 10.49 -3.13 -13.70
C GLY A 73 9.64 -2.18 -14.57
N LEU A 74 9.44 -0.93 -14.13
CA LEU A 74 8.73 0.10 -14.90
C LEU A 74 9.74 1.13 -15.44
N CYS A 75 9.49 1.63 -16.64
CA CYS A 75 10.15 2.84 -17.12
C CYS A 75 9.64 4.05 -16.31
N GLU A 76 10.35 5.18 -16.36
CA GLU A 76 10.03 6.36 -15.55
C GLU A 76 8.60 6.87 -15.77
N ALA A 77 8.11 6.88 -17.01
CA ALA A 77 6.76 7.33 -17.34
C ALA A 77 5.70 6.41 -16.69
N CYS A 78 5.80 5.09 -16.90
CA CYS A 78 4.89 4.12 -16.31
C CYS A 78 4.96 4.12 -14.77
N TYR A 79 6.14 4.34 -14.19
CA TYR A 79 6.29 4.46 -12.74
C TYR A 79 5.55 5.69 -12.19
N LYS A 80 5.70 6.85 -12.82
CA LYS A 80 5.02 8.08 -12.40
C LYS A 80 3.51 7.97 -12.53
N ASP A 81 3.02 7.33 -13.60
CA ASP A 81 1.59 7.07 -13.77
C ASP A 81 1.08 6.09 -12.71
N PHE A 82 1.84 5.03 -12.43
CA PHE A 82 1.54 4.10 -11.35
C PHE A 82 1.47 4.82 -9.99
N ASP A 83 2.48 5.62 -9.64
CA ASP A 83 2.54 6.35 -8.38
C ASP A 83 1.37 7.32 -8.25
N LYS A 84 1.05 8.06 -9.32
CA LYS A 84 -0.09 8.98 -9.35
C LYS A 84 -1.44 8.28 -9.20
N LEU A 85 -1.64 7.13 -9.85
CA LEU A 85 -2.91 6.40 -9.80
C LEU A 85 -3.09 5.61 -8.50
N SER A 86 -2.01 5.05 -7.95
CA SER A 86 -2.05 4.17 -6.78
C SER A 86 -1.74 4.87 -5.46
N GLY A 87 -1.12 6.05 -5.49
CA GLY A 87 -0.51 6.68 -4.32
C GLY A 87 0.83 6.05 -3.93
N GLY A 88 1.43 5.26 -4.82
CA GLY A 88 2.70 4.57 -4.62
C GLY A 88 2.63 3.46 -3.58
N PHE A 89 3.80 3.03 -3.09
CA PHE A 89 3.92 2.00 -2.03
C PHE A 89 3.90 2.60 -0.62
N GLY A 90 3.99 3.92 -0.48
CA GLY A 90 3.91 4.62 0.80
C GLY A 90 2.47 4.89 1.28
N GLY A 91 1.46 4.49 0.52
CA GLY A 91 0.08 4.88 0.73
C GLY A 91 -0.76 3.84 1.45
N GLY A 92 -1.03 4.07 2.74
CA GLY A 92 -2.12 3.42 3.47
C GLY A 92 -1.69 2.50 4.61
N LEU A 93 -2.47 2.51 5.69
CA LEU A 93 -2.32 1.53 6.76
C LEU A 93 -2.95 0.21 6.33
N ASP A 94 -2.31 -0.90 6.69
CA ASP A 94 -2.89 -2.23 6.53
C ASP A 94 -4.31 -2.27 7.11
N PRO A 95 -5.26 -2.96 6.48
CA PRO A 95 -6.62 -3.02 6.98
C PRO A 95 -6.64 -3.63 8.39
N PRO A 96 -7.54 -3.21 9.29
CA PRO A 96 -7.56 -3.69 10.69
C PRO A 96 -7.62 -5.22 10.81
N ALA A 97 -8.22 -5.91 9.84
CA ALA A 97 -8.20 -7.37 9.76
C ALA A 97 -6.79 -7.94 9.57
N PHE A 98 -6.00 -7.37 8.66
CA PHE A 98 -4.61 -7.77 8.43
C PHE A 98 -3.74 -7.45 9.66
N GLN A 99 -3.85 -6.25 10.22
CA GLN A 99 -3.12 -5.87 11.42
C GLN A 99 -3.44 -6.77 12.64
N ARG A 100 -4.70 -7.22 12.79
CA ARG A 100 -5.06 -8.19 13.82
C ARG A 100 -4.41 -9.54 13.55
N ALA A 101 -4.45 -10.03 12.30
CA ALA A 101 -3.82 -11.28 11.93
C ALA A 101 -2.30 -11.25 12.16
N GLU A 102 -1.63 -10.15 11.82
CA GLU A 102 -0.20 -9.97 12.07
C GLU A 102 0.13 -9.94 13.56
N ARG A 103 -0.65 -9.22 14.38
CA ARG A 103 -0.47 -9.23 15.84
C ARG A 103 -0.59 -10.64 16.43
N GLU A 104 -1.52 -11.45 15.95
CA GLU A 104 -1.66 -12.84 16.38
C GLU A 104 -0.50 -13.73 15.90
N ARG A 105 0.01 -13.52 14.69
CA ARG A 105 1.23 -14.20 14.19
C ARG A 105 2.42 -13.91 15.10
N VAL A 106 2.66 -12.64 15.42
CA VAL A 106 3.76 -12.20 16.30
C VAL A 106 3.60 -12.75 17.72
N LYS A 107 2.39 -12.75 18.29
CA LYS A 107 2.16 -13.37 19.60
C LYS A 107 2.51 -14.86 19.61
N LYS A 108 2.15 -15.59 18.55
CA LYS A 108 2.44 -17.03 18.44
C LYS A 108 3.93 -17.33 18.32
N THR A 109 4.69 -16.52 17.56
CA THR A 109 6.15 -16.69 17.47
C THR A 109 6.82 -16.42 18.81
N VAL A 110 6.49 -15.32 19.47
CA VAL A 110 7.04 -14.97 20.81
C VAL A 110 6.71 -16.02 21.86
N SER A 111 5.51 -16.60 21.82
CA SER A 111 5.11 -17.67 22.74
C SER A 111 5.91 -18.96 22.51
N LYS A 112 6.23 -19.27 21.24
CA LYS A 112 7.02 -20.44 20.86
C LYS A 112 8.49 -20.28 21.24
N GLU A 113 9.06 -19.11 20.99
CA GLU A 113 10.45 -18.77 21.38
C GLU A 113 10.63 -18.80 22.91
N ARG A 114 9.66 -18.31 23.68
CA ARG A 114 9.68 -18.40 25.16
C ARG A 114 9.56 -19.83 25.67
N ALA A 115 8.82 -20.71 24.97
CA ALA A 115 8.72 -22.12 25.32
C ALA A 115 10.03 -22.87 25.03
N ASP A 116 10.71 -22.58 23.92
CA ASP A 116 12.01 -23.19 23.59
C ASP A 116 13.14 -22.73 24.52
N VAL A 117 13.16 -21.45 24.96
CA VAL A 117 14.15 -20.94 25.93
C VAL A 117 13.93 -21.51 27.34
N SER A 118 12.71 -21.92 27.68
CA SER A 118 12.40 -22.46 29.01
C SER A 118 12.66 -23.98 29.13
N ILE A 119 13.09 -24.62 28.05
CA ILE A 119 13.42 -26.07 27.98
C ILE A 119 14.95 -26.30 27.92
N LEU A 120 15.75 -25.23 27.83
CA LEU A 120 17.21 -25.23 28.01
C LEU A 120 17.58 -24.81 29.44
#